data_AF-A0A1Y1RTJ0-F1
#
_entry.id   AF-A0A1Y1RTJ0-F1
#
_cell.length_a   1.000
_cell.length_b   1.000
_cell.length_c   1.000
_cell.angle_alpha   90.00
_cell.angle_beta   90.00
_cell.angle_gamma   90.00
#
_symmetry.space_group_name_H-M   'P 1'
#
loop_
_entity.id
_entity.type
_entity.pdbx_description
1 polymer ?
#
loop_
_entity_poly.entity_id
_entity_poly.type
_entity_poly.pdbx_seq_one_letter_code
_entity_poly.pdbx_strand_id
1 'polypeptide(L)'
;MGKTAEKTSPLQYTQCVMTPASPAHKLFLTAAGLLLGIILYLFYFVGGFLTLAGFLVERATQPLPRVGAVRETAGMQTELLSFMEALELGQITIIREEALDRMISAVTAREEAPDRSVDIQKISLDLEPGEISLYADLVMVPPESLTPGWIRLRPLATKVRADLALRPEEDGIILFFRNMSLSRLRVPERIAEGLFSALIPENTGLPFTRVSRTALSLPYSELQQVLPPVLRLEGLEARKDALAAELRIDPDLRKSVMDELSLLLRKEGTDFADAVAAAFPTGQETLKEAARRLAGLGDPDALIPPEPTALVSRVLGRVRVENPKGGGILPVTGDDLYADTRLRTDADSSLELILRDGSILKIGEETDFSLLQLPAGPDKPAARFSLLEGSVRGRIVGKNRPDYRFSTPGAEYLVTGTDLVLEVEKRQILLSVLEGSVACEPEKRPASEVGAEQQLSATPRELTRRKEDALPAISLHEDEKERIARLMQIFTLPGDLAEIRETRRFWESLDAFKNITGRIIGMDEDSRARLGTELEKRVDPEAIDHSFRVMMKNPDFAALIDSYGIEGIPYP
;
A
#
# COMPACT_ATOMS: atom_id res chain seq x y z
N MET A 1 16.50 64.05 -44.10
CA MET A 1 16.67 63.10 -42.98
C MET A 1 15.68 63.50 -41.90
N GLY A 2 14.51 62.88 -41.88
CA GLY A 2 13.36 63.34 -41.07
C GLY A 2 12.62 62.15 -40.48
N LYS A 3 12.42 62.24 -39.16
CA LYS A 3 11.88 61.26 -38.21
C LYS A 3 10.54 60.64 -38.65
N THR A 4 10.46 59.30 -38.66
CA THR A 4 9.21 58.54 -38.64
C THR A 4 8.74 58.38 -37.20
N ALA A 5 7.52 58.85 -36.92
CA ALA A 5 6.84 58.69 -35.65
C ALA A 5 6.13 57.34 -35.61
N GLU A 6 6.52 56.49 -34.67
CA GLU A 6 5.95 55.18 -34.41
C GLU A 6 4.73 55.33 -33.49
N LYS A 7 3.55 54.90 -33.98
CA LYS A 7 2.29 54.88 -33.24
C LYS A 7 2.27 53.64 -32.35
N THR A 8 2.46 53.82 -31.05
CA THR A 8 2.21 52.79 -30.03
C THR A 8 0.71 52.68 -29.74
N SER A 9 0.13 51.52 -30.06
CA SER A 9 -1.20 51.11 -29.60
C SER A 9 -1.12 50.64 -28.14
N PRO A 10 -2.07 50.99 -27.26
CA PRO A 10 -2.07 50.49 -25.90
C PRO A 10 -2.51 49.02 -25.88
N LEU A 11 -1.68 48.16 -25.28
CA LEU A 11 -2.03 46.79 -24.90
C LEU A 11 -3.21 46.84 -23.93
N GLN A 12 -4.37 46.37 -24.39
CA GLN A 12 -5.49 46.06 -23.51
C GLN A 12 -5.13 44.82 -22.69
N TYR A 13 -4.96 44.99 -21.38
CA TYR A 13 -4.93 43.89 -20.44
C TYR A 13 -6.32 43.26 -20.38
N THR A 14 -6.48 42.08 -20.97
CA THR A 14 -7.62 41.21 -20.70
C THR A 14 -7.49 40.74 -19.26
N GLN A 15 -8.25 41.36 -18.35
CA GLN A 15 -8.41 40.85 -16.99
C GLN A 15 -9.01 39.45 -17.08
N CYS A 16 -8.19 38.43 -16.76
CA CYS A 16 -8.66 37.08 -16.54
C CYS A 16 -9.45 37.11 -15.22
N VAL A 17 -10.76 37.28 -15.32
CA VAL A 17 -11.67 37.20 -14.17
C VAL A 17 -11.65 35.75 -13.71
N MET A 18 -10.97 35.48 -12.58
CA MET A 18 -11.07 34.19 -11.91
C MET A 18 -12.50 34.00 -11.43
N THR A 19 -13.27 33.21 -12.18
CA THR A 19 -14.58 32.74 -11.71
C THR A 19 -14.40 31.84 -10.50
N PRO A 20 -15.11 32.08 -9.38
CA PRO A 20 -15.00 31.24 -8.19
C PRO A 20 -15.38 29.79 -8.51
N ALA A 21 -14.53 28.87 -8.09
CA ALA A 21 -14.75 27.43 -8.14
C ALA A 21 -16.16 27.04 -7.63
N SER A 22 -16.82 26.11 -8.32
CA SER A 22 -18.18 25.66 -7.96
C SER A 22 -18.20 24.97 -6.57
N PRO A 23 -19.33 24.96 -5.86
CA PRO A 23 -19.42 24.35 -4.53
C PRO A 23 -19.14 22.84 -4.51
N ALA A 24 -19.50 22.12 -5.58
CA ALA A 24 -19.20 20.69 -5.75
C ALA A 24 -17.69 20.43 -5.98
N HIS A 25 -16.99 21.39 -6.58
CA HIS A 25 -15.55 21.38 -6.80
C HIS A 25 -14.80 21.48 -5.46
N LYS A 26 -15.19 22.39 -4.57
CA LYS A 26 -14.54 22.57 -3.26
C LYS A 26 -14.71 21.36 -2.34
N LEU A 27 -15.86 20.69 -2.44
CA LEU A 27 -16.18 19.48 -1.70
C LEU A 27 -15.21 18.31 -1.98
N PHE A 28 -14.96 18.02 -3.26
CA PHE A 28 -14.12 16.91 -3.66
C PHE A 28 -12.64 17.21 -3.37
N LEU A 29 -12.23 18.48 -3.52
CA LEU A 29 -10.90 18.99 -3.13
C LEU A 29 -10.62 18.82 -1.65
N THR A 30 -11.63 19.02 -0.81
CA THR A 30 -11.46 18.93 0.64
C THR A 30 -11.42 17.47 1.11
N ALA A 31 -12.09 16.54 0.41
CA ALA A 31 -11.97 15.10 0.68
C ALA A 31 -10.60 14.53 0.25
N ALA A 32 -10.12 14.86 -0.96
CA ALA A 32 -8.81 14.43 -1.47
C ALA A 32 -7.66 15.09 -0.70
N GLY A 33 -7.73 16.39 -0.43
CA GLY A 33 -6.74 17.12 0.39
C GLY A 33 -6.74 16.70 1.86
N LEU A 34 -7.89 16.25 2.40
CA LEU A 34 -7.93 15.68 3.74
C LEU A 34 -7.23 14.32 3.78
N LEU A 35 -7.58 13.38 2.88
CA LEU A 35 -7.01 12.02 2.79
C LEU A 35 -5.48 12.04 2.70
N LEU A 36 -4.98 13.12 2.15
CA LEU A 36 -3.59 13.43 1.92
C LEU A 36 -2.90 14.16 3.09
N GLY A 37 -3.57 15.11 3.74
CA GLY A 37 -3.10 15.69 5.01
C GLY A 37 -2.90 14.64 6.11
N ILE A 38 -3.64 13.52 6.03
CA ILE A 38 -3.48 12.34 6.90
C ILE A 38 -2.14 11.64 6.67
N ILE A 39 -1.76 11.48 5.40
CA ILE A 39 -0.53 10.82 4.98
C ILE A 39 0.68 11.70 5.33
N LEU A 40 0.53 13.02 5.22
CA LEU A 40 1.55 14.03 5.55
C LEU A 40 1.86 14.15 7.06
N TYR A 41 0.86 14.01 7.94
CA TYR A 41 1.08 14.11 9.40
C TYR A 41 1.90 12.92 9.96
N LEU A 42 1.95 11.79 9.22
CA LEU A 42 2.68 10.56 9.54
C LEU A 42 4.19 10.75 9.77
N PHE A 43 4.77 11.70 9.04
CA PHE A 43 6.20 11.90 9.00
C PHE A 43 6.66 13.20 9.68
N TYR A 44 5.72 14.04 10.13
CA TYR A 44 6.00 15.08 11.15
C TYR A 44 6.70 14.46 12.37
N PHE A 45 6.41 13.18 12.66
CA PHE A 45 7.09 12.40 13.69
C PHE A 45 8.46 11.84 13.25
N VAL A 46 8.64 11.45 11.98
CA VAL A 46 9.87 10.79 11.47
C VAL A 46 10.96 11.80 11.11
N GLY A 47 10.60 12.96 10.53
CA GLY A 47 11.54 14.05 10.29
C GLY A 47 12.05 14.66 11.59
N GLY A 48 11.17 14.82 12.59
CA GLY A 48 11.55 15.22 13.95
C GLY A 48 12.46 14.20 14.64
N PHE A 49 12.47 12.95 14.15
CA PHE A 49 13.12 11.78 14.74
C PHE A 49 14.61 11.64 14.41
N LEU A 50 15.03 12.04 13.21
CA LEU A 50 16.45 12.08 12.86
C LEU A 50 17.16 13.27 13.51
N THR A 51 16.46 14.39 13.68
CA THR A 51 16.87 15.46 14.60
C THR A 51 16.82 15.00 16.06
N LEU A 52 15.99 14.01 16.42
CA LEU A 52 15.85 13.54 17.79
C LEU A 52 17.09 12.82 18.33
N ALA A 53 17.91 12.16 17.52
CA ALA A 53 19.14 11.54 18.02
C ALA A 53 20.17 12.60 18.49
N GLY A 54 20.40 13.65 17.69
CA GLY A 54 21.21 14.81 18.09
C GLY A 54 20.55 15.63 19.20
N PHE A 55 19.23 15.80 19.12
CA PHE A 55 18.43 16.52 20.12
C PHE A 55 18.26 15.74 21.43
N LEU A 56 18.35 14.41 21.47
CA LEU A 56 18.33 13.62 22.72
C LEU A 56 19.64 13.75 23.48
N VAL A 57 20.78 13.85 22.76
CA VAL A 57 22.07 14.19 23.35
C VAL A 57 22.04 15.62 23.90
N GLU A 58 21.49 16.58 23.15
CA GLU A 58 21.40 17.98 23.56
C GLU A 58 20.34 18.23 24.66
N ARG A 59 19.17 17.59 24.61
CA ARG A 59 18.04 17.79 25.56
C ARG A 59 18.07 16.91 26.79
N ALA A 60 18.84 15.83 26.85
CA ALA A 60 19.07 15.11 28.11
C ALA A 60 19.72 16.00 29.19
N THR A 61 20.21 17.19 28.81
CA THR A 61 20.88 18.15 29.70
C THR A 61 20.11 19.46 29.94
N GLN A 62 18.92 19.65 29.34
CA GLN A 62 18.13 20.89 29.48
C GLN A 62 16.69 20.65 29.96
N PRO A 63 16.15 21.52 30.85
CA PRO A 63 14.77 21.39 31.31
C PRO A 63 13.76 21.64 30.18
N LEU A 64 12.73 20.79 30.08
CA LEU A 64 11.70 20.88 29.05
C LEU A 64 10.94 22.22 29.11
N PRO A 65 10.76 22.93 27.98
CA PRO A 65 9.86 24.08 27.93
C PRO A 65 8.41 23.61 28.14
N ARG A 66 7.68 24.30 29.03
CA ARG A 66 6.25 24.10 29.22
C ARG A 66 5.51 24.54 27.96
N VAL A 67 5.04 23.57 27.16
CA VAL A 67 4.19 23.83 26.00
C VAL A 67 2.84 24.34 26.49
N GLY A 68 2.45 25.54 26.04
CA GLY A 68 1.14 26.12 26.33
C GLY A 68 0.02 25.33 25.64
N ALA A 69 -1.11 25.17 26.33
CA ALA A 69 -2.27 24.44 25.86
C ALA A 69 -2.81 25.03 24.54
N VAL A 70 -2.61 24.30 23.45
CA VAL A 70 -3.31 24.52 22.18
C VAL A 70 -4.76 24.05 22.36
N ARG A 71 -5.70 24.93 22.04
CA ARG A 71 -7.14 24.70 22.17
C ARG A 71 -7.59 23.63 21.16
N GLU A 72 -8.28 22.61 21.67
CA GLU A 72 -8.58 21.32 21.04
C GLU A 72 -9.22 21.35 19.64
N THR A 73 -8.54 20.70 18.70
CA THR A 73 -9.01 20.19 17.39
C THR A 73 -9.37 18.69 17.48
N ALA A 74 -10.02 18.28 18.56
CA ALA A 74 -10.05 16.89 19.07
C ALA A 74 -10.77 15.82 18.20
N GLY A 75 -11.44 16.18 17.10
CA GLY A 75 -12.14 15.22 16.24
C GLY A 75 -11.25 14.67 15.12
N MET A 76 -10.97 15.51 14.13
CA MET A 76 -10.21 15.13 12.94
C MET A 76 -8.78 14.67 13.29
N GLN A 77 -8.09 15.38 14.20
CA GLN A 77 -6.71 15.05 14.55
C GLN A 77 -6.60 13.73 15.33
N THR A 78 -7.56 13.43 16.21
CA THR A 78 -7.60 12.17 16.96
C THR A 78 -7.89 10.98 16.05
N GLU A 79 -8.83 11.13 15.11
CA GLU A 79 -9.12 10.10 14.10
C GLU A 79 -7.94 9.91 13.13
N LEU A 80 -7.26 11.02 12.75
CA LEU A 80 -6.01 11.00 12.00
C LEU A 80 -4.94 10.19 12.75
N LEU A 81 -4.74 10.49 14.03
CA LEU A 81 -3.73 9.85 14.88
C LEU A 81 -4.05 8.36 15.07
N SER A 82 -5.32 8.00 15.30
CA SER A 82 -5.75 6.61 15.40
C SER A 82 -5.54 5.85 14.08
N PHE A 83 -5.82 6.48 12.94
CA PHE A 83 -5.54 5.91 11.63
C PHE A 83 -4.03 5.76 11.39
N MET A 84 -3.24 6.73 11.82
CA MET A 84 -1.79 6.72 11.72
C MET A 84 -1.10 5.73 12.65
N GLU A 85 -1.68 5.41 13.80
CA GLU A 85 -1.23 4.29 14.64
C GLU A 85 -1.52 2.93 13.98
N ALA A 86 -2.56 2.86 13.14
CA ALA A 86 -2.91 1.67 12.37
C ALA A 86 -2.16 1.56 11.03
N LEU A 87 -1.41 2.61 10.64
CA LEU A 87 -0.58 2.62 9.44
C LEU A 87 0.67 1.78 9.66
N GLU A 88 0.60 0.51 9.29
CA GLU A 88 1.77 -0.35 9.19
C GLU A 88 2.55 0.03 7.91
N LEU A 89 3.70 0.62 8.16
CA LEU A 89 4.59 1.20 7.18
C LEU A 89 5.06 0.13 6.16
N GLY A 90 4.82 0.37 4.87
CA GLY A 90 5.13 -0.59 3.78
C GLY A 90 3.99 -1.53 3.41
N GLN A 91 2.82 -1.35 4.02
CA GLN A 91 1.64 -2.11 3.70
C GLN A 91 0.64 -1.30 2.89
N ILE A 92 -0.23 -2.03 2.21
CA ILE A 92 -1.49 -1.49 1.70
C ILE A 92 -2.23 -0.89 2.90
N THR A 93 -2.37 0.43 2.90
CA THR A 93 -3.00 1.17 3.98
C THR A 93 -4.51 0.98 3.90
N ILE A 94 -5.10 0.30 4.87
CA ILE A 94 -6.55 0.04 4.90
C ILE A 94 -7.26 1.17 5.66
N ILE A 95 -7.93 2.06 4.93
CA ILE A 95 -8.81 3.08 5.49
C ILE A 95 -10.23 2.50 5.61
N ARG A 96 -10.68 2.20 6.83
CA ARG A 96 -12.06 1.71 7.05
C ARG A 96 -13.09 2.76 6.62
N GLU A 97 -14.21 2.29 6.07
CA GLU A 97 -15.35 3.11 5.63
C GLU A 97 -15.78 4.11 6.72
N GLU A 98 -15.90 3.63 7.95
CA GLU A 98 -16.34 4.45 9.09
C GLU A 98 -15.39 5.62 9.39
N ALA A 99 -14.08 5.40 9.23
CA ALA A 99 -13.08 6.45 9.39
C ALA A 99 -13.21 7.45 8.23
N LEU A 100 -13.38 6.95 7.01
CA LEU A 100 -13.56 7.75 5.80
C LEU A 100 -14.81 8.64 5.89
N ASP A 101 -15.92 8.11 6.37
CA ASP A 101 -17.16 8.83 6.61
C ASP A 101 -16.99 9.92 7.69
N ARG A 102 -16.31 9.62 8.81
CA ARG A 102 -16.00 10.62 9.85
C ARG A 102 -15.14 11.75 9.31
N MET A 103 -14.15 11.40 8.49
CA MET A 103 -13.22 12.31 7.86
C MET A 103 -13.90 13.24 6.86
N ILE A 104 -14.75 12.70 5.99
CA ILE A 104 -15.54 13.49 5.04
C ILE A 104 -16.55 14.38 5.77
N SER A 105 -17.16 13.89 6.85
CA SER A 105 -18.08 14.68 7.68
C SER A 105 -17.37 15.86 8.36
N ALA A 106 -16.14 15.66 8.87
CA ALA A 106 -15.36 16.74 9.48
C ALA A 106 -14.98 17.85 8.47
N VAL A 107 -14.77 17.47 7.21
CA VAL A 107 -14.46 18.37 6.10
C VAL A 107 -15.65 19.21 5.68
N THR A 108 -16.79 18.55 5.48
CA THR A 108 -18.03 19.20 5.06
C THR A 108 -18.52 20.20 6.11
N ALA A 109 -18.34 19.89 7.39
CA ALA A 109 -18.70 20.79 8.49
C ALA A 109 -17.84 22.07 8.58
N ARG A 110 -16.66 22.12 7.95
CA ARG A 110 -15.69 23.23 8.10
C ARG A 110 -15.89 24.35 7.07
N GLU A 111 -16.64 24.10 6.00
CA GLU A 111 -16.87 25.04 4.90
C GLU A 111 -18.28 25.66 4.90
N GLU A 112 -18.71 26.27 6.01
CA GLU A 112 -19.86 27.19 6.00
C GLU A 112 -19.50 28.48 5.23
N ALA A 113 -19.47 28.41 3.90
CA ALA A 113 -19.40 29.60 3.06
C ALA A 113 -20.83 30.18 2.90
N PRO A 114 -21.09 31.43 3.30
CA PRO A 114 -22.44 31.99 3.44
C PRO A 114 -23.22 32.20 2.12
N ASP A 115 -22.71 31.77 0.97
CA ASP A 115 -23.25 32.11 -0.36
C ASP A 115 -23.37 30.89 -1.30
N ARG A 116 -23.57 29.68 -0.74
CA ARG A 116 -23.68 28.44 -1.53
C ARG A 116 -25.14 28.15 -1.91
N SER A 117 -25.39 27.97 -3.21
CA SER A 117 -26.67 27.46 -3.73
C SER A 117 -26.85 25.95 -3.53
N VAL A 118 -25.85 25.27 -2.99
CA VAL A 118 -25.86 23.84 -2.69
C VAL A 118 -25.23 23.63 -1.32
N ASP A 119 -26.05 23.17 -0.38
CA ASP A 119 -25.65 22.73 0.95
C ASP A 119 -25.51 21.20 0.96
N ILE A 120 -24.54 20.67 1.69
CA ILE A 120 -24.18 19.25 1.63
C ILE A 120 -24.44 18.68 3.02
N GLN A 121 -25.48 17.87 3.13
CA GLN A 121 -25.92 17.40 4.45
C GLN A 121 -25.22 16.12 4.88
N LYS A 122 -24.94 15.25 3.91
CA LYS A 122 -24.29 13.97 4.19
C LYS A 122 -23.54 13.51 2.95
N ILE A 123 -22.34 13.00 3.17
CA ILE A 123 -21.64 12.15 2.21
C ILE A 123 -21.38 10.84 2.94
N SER A 124 -21.61 9.72 2.27
CA SER A 124 -21.22 8.40 2.74
C SER A 124 -20.60 7.63 1.61
N LEU A 125 -19.56 6.87 1.92
CA LEU A 125 -18.97 5.90 1.02
C LEU A 125 -19.47 4.51 1.39
N ASP A 126 -19.62 3.66 0.39
CA ASP A 126 -20.00 2.27 0.54
C ASP A 126 -19.00 1.47 -0.28
N LEU A 127 -18.17 0.71 0.43
CA LEU A 127 -16.98 0.09 -0.11
C LEU A 127 -17.23 -1.40 -0.33
N GLU A 128 -17.33 -1.80 -1.61
CA GLU A 128 -17.42 -3.18 -2.04
C GLU A 128 -16.13 -3.60 -2.78
N PRO A 129 -15.79 -4.89 -2.85
CA PRO A 129 -14.62 -5.34 -3.61
C PRO A 129 -14.65 -4.87 -5.06
N GLY A 130 -13.64 -4.09 -5.46
CA GLY A 130 -13.53 -3.54 -6.82
C GLY A 130 -14.50 -2.41 -7.15
N GLU A 131 -15.32 -1.95 -6.21
CA GLU A 131 -16.30 -0.89 -6.41
C GLU A 131 -16.43 0.02 -5.19
N ILE A 132 -16.27 1.33 -5.38
CA ILE A 132 -16.57 2.32 -4.36
C ILE A 132 -17.83 3.06 -4.76
N SER A 133 -18.90 2.96 -3.97
CA SER A 133 -20.12 3.73 -4.16
C SER A 133 -20.08 5.01 -3.32
N LEU A 134 -20.07 6.18 -3.98
CA LEU A 134 -20.19 7.48 -3.30
C LEU A 134 -21.66 7.93 -3.30
N TYR A 135 -22.22 8.13 -2.11
CA TYR A 135 -23.51 8.78 -1.92
C TYR A 135 -23.33 10.17 -1.35
N ALA A 136 -23.86 11.18 -2.03
CA ALA A 136 -23.91 12.54 -1.52
C ALA A 136 -25.36 13.03 -1.47
N ASP A 137 -25.83 13.44 -0.29
CA ASP A 137 -27.11 14.13 -0.07
C ASP A 137 -26.88 15.64 -0.20
N LEU A 138 -27.26 16.18 -1.35
CA LEU A 138 -27.15 17.61 -1.65
C LEU A 138 -28.51 18.29 -1.43
N VAL A 139 -28.54 19.40 -0.72
CA VAL A 139 -29.70 20.28 -0.59
C VAL A 139 -29.44 21.54 -1.41
N MET A 140 -30.17 21.68 -2.52
CA MET A 140 -30.09 22.91 -3.31
C MET A 140 -30.91 24.03 -2.65
N VAL A 141 -30.24 25.12 -2.31
CA VAL A 141 -30.87 26.36 -1.85
C VAL A 141 -30.95 27.31 -3.06
N PRO A 142 -32.16 27.68 -3.53
CA PRO A 142 -32.29 28.57 -4.66
C PRO A 142 -31.66 29.94 -4.33
N PRO A 143 -30.98 30.59 -5.30
CA PRO A 143 -30.40 31.90 -5.08
C PRO A 143 -31.48 32.93 -4.74
N GLU A 144 -31.21 33.79 -3.75
CA GLU A 144 -32.17 34.80 -3.25
C GLU A 144 -32.70 35.76 -4.34
N SER A 145 -32.00 35.86 -5.47
CA SER A 145 -32.26 36.84 -6.53
C SER A 145 -33.30 36.44 -7.60
N LEU A 146 -33.90 35.24 -7.54
CA LEU A 146 -34.89 34.79 -8.54
C LEU A 146 -36.35 35.21 -8.23
N THR A 147 -36.58 36.44 -7.75
CA THR A 147 -37.94 36.98 -7.59
C THR A 147 -38.23 38.25 -8.40
N PRO A 148 -38.52 38.13 -9.72
CA PRO A 148 -39.31 39.13 -10.41
C PRO A 148 -40.79 38.69 -10.39
N GLY A 149 -41.53 39.07 -9.35
CA GLY A 149 -42.99 38.97 -9.32
C GLY A 149 -43.61 38.36 -8.07
N TRP A 150 -44.88 38.70 -7.86
CA TRP A 150 -45.83 38.35 -6.79
C TRP A 150 -45.98 36.86 -6.43
N ILE A 151 -45.29 35.94 -7.10
CA ILE A 151 -45.30 34.51 -6.81
C ILE A 151 -44.04 34.17 -5.99
N ARG A 152 -44.19 34.11 -4.66
CA ARG A 152 -43.17 33.54 -3.77
C ARG A 152 -43.19 32.02 -3.87
N LEU A 153 -42.37 31.45 -4.76
CA LEU A 153 -42.09 30.02 -4.72
C LEU A 153 -41.34 29.74 -3.41
N ARG A 154 -41.85 28.84 -2.57
CA ARG A 154 -41.08 28.35 -1.41
C ARG A 154 -39.84 27.65 -1.95
N PRO A 155 -38.65 27.89 -1.36
CA PRO A 155 -37.46 27.13 -1.68
C PRO A 155 -37.77 25.64 -1.54
N LEU A 156 -37.78 24.91 -2.67
CA LEU A 156 -37.86 23.47 -2.65
C LEU A 156 -36.46 22.95 -2.41
N ALA A 157 -36.10 22.81 -1.14
CA ALA A 157 -34.94 22.04 -0.72
C ALA A 157 -35.08 20.63 -1.33
N THR A 158 -34.37 20.40 -2.43
CA THR A 158 -34.42 19.13 -3.14
C THR A 158 -33.19 18.35 -2.75
N LYS A 159 -33.40 17.18 -2.14
CA LYS A 159 -32.33 16.23 -1.89
C LYS A 159 -31.93 15.59 -3.21
N VAL A 160 -30.70 15.80 -3.64
CA VAL A 160 -30.10 15.06 -4.77
C VAL A 160 -29.23 13.98 -4.17
N ARG A 161 -29.40 12.73 -4.61
CA ARG A 161 -28.50 11.62 -4.32
C ARG A 161 -27.86 11.17 -5.62
N ALA A 162 -26.55 11.33 -5.73
CA ALA A 162 -25.75 10.74 -6.80
C ALA A 162 -25.13 9.43 -6.32
N ASP A 163 -25.00 8.48 -7.24
CA ASP A 163 -24.35 7.19 -7.06
C ASP A 163 -23.21 7.10 -8.07
N LEU A 164 -21.98 7.11 -7.57
CA LEU A 164 -20.75 7.01 -8.36
C LEU A 164 -20.02 5.74 -7.98
N ALA A 165 -19.70 4.90 -8.96
CA ALA A 165 -18.80 3.76 -8.80
C ALA A 165 -17.36 4.19 -9.13
N LEU A 166 -16.40 4.04 -8.23
CA LEU A 166 -14.98 4.16 -8.58
C LEU A 166 -14.40 2.81 -8.97
N ARG A 167 -13.61 2.81 -10.04
CA ARG A 167 -12.81 1.69 -10.49
C ARG A 167 -11.35 2.13 -10.60
N PRO A 168 -10.43 1.53 -9.86
CA PRO A 168 -9.01 1.77 -10.07
C PRO A 168 -8.55 1.21 -11.42
N GLU A 169 -7.69 1.97 -12.10
CA GLU A 169 -7.01 1.60 -13.35
C GLU A 169 -5.49 1.80 -13.15
N GLU A 170 -4.68 1.41 -14.14
CA GLU A 170 -3.21 1.51 -14.06
C GLU A 170 -2.72 2.95 -13.82
N ASP A 171 -3.34 3.93 -14.48
CA ASP A 171 -2.89 5.34 -14.45
C ASP A 171 -3.72 6.24 -13.54
N GLY A 172 -4.69 5.70 -12.79
CA GLY A 172 -5.56 6.51 -11.95
C GLY A 172 -6.85 5.83 -11.52
N ILE A 173 -7.85 6.63 -11.18
CA ILE A 173 -9.15 6.14 -10.73
C ILE A 173 -10.22 6.63 -11.67
N ILE A 174 -11.03 5.73 -12.23
CA ILE A 174 -12.20 6.12 -13.01
C ILE A 174 -13.44 6.15 -12.12
N LEU A 175 -14.05 7.33 -12.01
CA LEU A 175 -15.38 7.55 -11.44
C LEU A 175 -16.45 7.38 -12.51
N PHE A 176 -17.23 6.32 -12.40
CA PHE A 176 -18.41 6.05 -13.21
C PHE A 176 -19.67 6.51 -12.50
N PHE A 177 -20.39 7.44 -13.11
CA PHE A 177 -21.74 7.77 -12.73
C PHE A 177 -22.70 6.61 -13.03
N ARG A 178 -23.34 6.06 -12.00
CA ARG A 178 -24.33 4.98 -12.15
C ARG A 178 -25.75 5.52 -12.21
N ASN A 179 -26.12 6.35 -11.24
CA ASN A 179 -27.50 6.76 -11.07
C ASN A 179 -27.63 8.07 -10.29
N MET A 180 -28.76 8.74 -10.44
CA MET A 180 -29.11 9.92 -9.65
C MET A 180 -30.58 9.86 -9.29
N SER A 181 -30.90 10.27 -8.07
CA SER A 181 -32.27 10.43 -7.61
C SER A 181 -32.48 11.81 -7.02
N LEU A 182 -33.66 12.38 -7.31
CA LEU A 182 -34.16 13.60 -6.72
C LEU A 182 -35.20 13.19 -5.68
N SER A 183 -34.81 13.25 -4.41
CA SER A 183 -35.59 12.75 -3.27
C SER A 183 -35.89 11.25 -3.41
N ARG A 184 -37.11 10.87 -3.81
CA ARG A 184 -37.51 9.47 -4.05
C ARG A 184 -37.65 9.12 -5.52
N LEU A 185 -37.48 10.11 -6.41
CA LEU A 185 -37.68 9.93 -7.85
C LEU A 185 -36.34 9.65 -8.51
N ARG A 186 -36.22 8.49 -9.16
CA ARG A 186 -35.05 8.18 -10.00
C ARG A 186 -35.05 9.10 -11.21
N VAL A 187 -33.93 9.79 -11.43
CA VAL A 187 -33.76 10.68 -12.58
C VAL A 187 -33.50 9.81 -13.81
N PRO A 188 -34.18 10.05 -14.95
CA PRO A 188 -33.85 9.38 -16.20
C PRO A 188 -32.38 9.59 -16.57
N GLU A 189 -31.72 8.53 -17.04
CA GLU A 189 -30.28 8.49 -17.31
C GLU A 189 -29.80 9.68 -18.17
N ARG A 190 -30.53 10.07 -19.22
CA ARG A 190 -30.20 11.23 -20.07
C ARG A 190 -30.15 12.56 -19.30
N ILE A 191 -31.06 12.75 -18.35
CA ILE A 191 -31.08 13.96 -17.52
C ILE A 191 -29.94 13.89 -16.50
N ALA A 192 -29.71 12.71 -15.95
CA ALA A 192 -28.65 12.46 -14.99
C ALA A 192 -27.25 12.68 -15.59
N GLU A 193 -27.01 12.24 -16.83
CA GLU A 193 -25.80 12.54 -17.62
C GLU A 193 -25.58 14.04 -17.81
N GLY A 194 -26.65 14.77 -18.16
CA GLY A 194 -26.61 16.22 -18.33
C GLY A 194 -26.29 16.93 -17.02
N LEU A 195 -26.89 16.49 -15.91
CA LEU A 195 -26.61 17.02 -14.57
C LEU A 195 -25.19 16.68 -14.12
N PHE A 196 -24.71 15.45 -14.32
CA PHE A 196 -23.35 15.05 -14.01
C PHE A 196 -22.33 15.91 -14.78
N SER A 197 -22.58 16.12 -16.08
CA SER A 197 -21.77 17.02 -16.92
C SER A 197 -21.76 18.47 -16.43
N ALA A 198 -22.86 18.94 -15.85
CA ALA A 198 -22.97 20.30 -15.30
C ALA A 198 -22.38 20.43 -13.89
N LEU A 199 -22.40 19.34 -13.12
CA LEU A 199 -21.87 19.28 -11.75
C LEU A 199 -20.34 19.19 -11.72
N ILE A 200 -19.70 18.69 -12.79
CA ILE A 200 -18.24 18.61 -12.95
C ILE A 200 -17.81 19.62 -14.03
N PRO A 201 -17.64 20.90 -13.68
CA PRO A 201 -17.11 21.88 -14.62
C PRO A 201 -15.65 21.58 -14.99
N GLU A 202 -15.23 21.88 -16.21
CA GLU A 202 -13.83 21.76 -16.69
C GLU A 202 -12.82 22.55 -15.83
N ASN A 203 -13.32 23.48 -15.00
CA ASN A 203 -12.54 24.24 -14.03
C ASN A 203 -12.64 23.67 -12.61
N THR A 204 -12.69 22.35 -12.42
CA THR A 204 -12.80 21.70 -11.09
C THR A 204 -11.56 21.82 -10.22
N GLY A 205 -10.43 22.33 -10.72
CA GLY A 205 -9.16 22.45 -9.99
C GLY A 205 -8.53 21.10 -9.65
N LEU A 206 -9.38 20.10 -9.45
CA LEU A 206 -9.10 18.70 -9.56
C LEU A 206 -8.89 18.36 -11.03
N PRO A 207 -7.78 17.71 -11.33
CA PRO A 207 -7.35 17.38 -12.69
C PRO A 207 -8.03 16.10 -13.15
N PHE A 208 -9.36 16.08 -13.05
CA PHE A 208 -10.14 15.02 -13.67
C PHE A 208 -10.06 15.17 -15.18
N THR A 209 -9.70 14.09 -15.85
CA THR A 209 -9.81 13.99 -17.29
C THR A 209 -11.12 13.28 -17.62
N ARG A 210 -11.97 13.93 -18.40
CA ARG A 210 -13.24 13.31 -18.80
C ARG A 210 -12.97 12.15 -19.76
N VAL A 211 -13.34 10.93 -19.36
CA VAL A 211 -13.18 9.71 -20.19
C VAL A 211 -14.43 9.47 -21.02
N SER A 212 -15.62 9.74 -20.47
CA SER A 212 -16.89 9.59 -21.18
C SER A 212 -17.96 10.57 -20.68
N ARG A 213 -19.21 10.42 -21.13
CA ARG A 213 -20.32 11.23 -20.61
C ARG A 213 -20.62 10.98 -19.15
N THR A 214 -20.40 9.75 -18.70
CA THR A 214 -20.65 9.26 -17.34
C THR A 214 -19.36 8.90 -16.60
N ALA A 215 -18.19 9.04 -17.21
CA ALA A 215 -16.92 8.64 -16.60
C ALA A 215 -15.91 9.79 -16.54
N LEU A 216 -15.29 9.95 -15.37
CA LEU A 216 -14.12 10.81 -15.15
C LEU A 216 -12.94 9.97 -14.71
N SER A 217 -11.74 10.27 -15.19
CA SER A 217 -10.50 9.71 -14.67
C SER A 217 -9.83 10.73 -13.77
N LEU A 218 -9.34 10.30 -12.61
CA LEU A 218 -8.41 11.04 -11.75
C LEU A 218 -7.04 10.38 -11.87
N PRO A 219 -6.12 10.94 -12.67
CA PRO A 219 -4.81 10.35 -12.83
C PRO A 219 -4.05 10.27 -11.50
N TYR A 220 -3.30 9.19 -11.26
CA TYR A 220 -2.47 9.09 -10.06
C TYR A 220 -1.40 10.18 -10.03
N SER A 221 -0.86 10.60 -11.18
CA SER A 221 0.11 11.70 -11.30
C SER A 221 -0.36 13.02 -10.70
N GLU A 222 -1.67 13.18 -10.61
CA GLU A 222 -2.29 14.37 -10.08
C GLU A 222 -2.58 14.27 -8.59
N LEU A 223 -3.02 13.09 -8.14
CA LEU A 223 -3.05 12.75 -6.71
C LEU A 223 -1.64 12.84 -6.10
N GLN A 224 -0.64 12.49 -6.89
CA GLN A 224 0.78 12.54 -6.56
C GLN A 224 1.28 13.95 -6.27
N GLN A 225 0.76 14.98 -6.93
CA GLN A 225 1.22 16.38 -6.71
C GLN A 225 0.93 16.87 -5.30
N VAL A 226 -0.05 16.26 -4.66
CA VAL A 226 -0.43 16.62 -3.32
C VAL A 226 0.32 15.77 -2.29
N LEU A 227 0.85 14.60 -2.68
CA LEU A 227 1.65 13.77 -1.79
C LEU A 227 3.02 14.42 -1.56
N PRO A 228 3.68 14.14 -0.40
CA PRO A 228 5.10 14.38 -0.28
C PRO A 228 5.84 13.87 -1.52
N PRO A 229 6.84 14.59 -2.05
CA PRO A 229 7.63 14.10 -3.18
C PRO A 229 8.21 12.70 -2.96
N VAL A 230 8.45 12.32 -1.70
CA VAL A 230 8.92 10.99 -1.31
C VAL A 230 7.87 9.87 -1.47
N LEU A 231 6.57 10.16 -1.41
CA LEU A 231 5.53 9.13 -1.42
C LEU A 231 4.87 9.05 -2.78
N ARG A 232 5.01 7.93 -3.45
CA ARG A 232 4.30 7.60 -4.69
C ARG A 232 3.03 6.82 -4.40
N LEU A 233 1.89 7.30 -4.87
CA LEU A 233 0.66 6.49 -4.90
C LEU A 233 0.74 5.55 -6.09
N GLU A 234 0.94 4.26 -5.85
CA GLU A 234 1.03 3.24 -6.91
C GLU A 234 -0.31 2.54 -7.17
N GLY A 235 -1.20 2.54 -6.18
CA GLY A 235 -2.47 1.85 -6.32
C GLY A 235 -3.50 2.27 -5.30
N LEU A 236 -4.75 2.07 -5.66
CA LEU A 236 -5.90 2.23 -4.79
C LEU A 236 -6.83 1.04 -5.04
N GLU A 237 -7.19 0.30 -4.00
CA GLU A 237 -8.04 -0.88 -4.07
C GLU A 237 -9.25 -0.69 -3.16
N ALA A 238 -10.44 -0.80 -3.72
CA ALA A 238 -11.67 -0.87 -2.94
C ALA A 238 -11.82 -2.29 -2.36
N ARG A 239 -11.91 -2.39 -1.04
CA ARG A 239 -12.17 -3.64 -0.31
C ARG A 239 -13.49 -3.50 0.41
N LYS A 240 -14.07 -4.63 0.81
CA LYS A 240 -15.27 -4.63 1.65
C LYS A 240 -15.04 -3.82 2.93
N ASP A 241 -15.82 -2.76 3.11
CA ASP A 241 -15.76 -1.81 4.23
C ASP A 241 -14.43 -1.03 4.36
N ALA A 242 -13.56 -1.02 3.34
CA ALA A 242 -12.30 -0.29 3.42
C ALA A 242 -11.66 0.10 2.07
N LEU A 243 -10.90 1.19 2.08
CA LEU A 243 -10.10 1.66 0.96
C LEU A 243 -8.63 1.36 1.22
N ALA A 244 -8.05 0.52 0.38
CA ALA A 244 -6.66 0.14 0.43
C ALA A 244 -5.83 1.09 -0.46
N ALA A 245 -4.94 1.90 0.11
CA ALA A 245 -4.00 2.72 -0.67
C ALA A 245 -2.61 2.10 -0.64
N GLU A 246 -2.02 1.85 -1.81
CA GLU A 246 -0.63 1.42 -1.95
C GLU A 246 0.25 2.66 -2.13
N LEU A 247 0.87 3.08 -1.03
CA LEU A 247 1.86 4.16 -1.01
C LEU A 247 3.25 3.55 -0.97
N ARG A 248 4.09 3.91 -1.93
CA ARG A 248 5.51 3.53 -1.95
C ARG A 248 6.37 4.74 -1.70
N ILE A 249 7.50 4.51 -1.04
CA ILE A 249 8.54 5.53 -1.00
C ILE A 249 9.26 5.49 -2.33
N ASP A 250 9.56 6.67 -2.88
CA ASP A 250 10.41 6.82 -4.06
C ASP A 250 11.64 5.90 -3.94
N PRO A 251 11.83 4.93 -4.86
CA PRO A 251 12.87 3.93 -4.72
C PRO A 251 14.27 4.52 -4.61
N ASP A 252 14.54 5.63 -5.30
CA ASP A 252 15.84 6.29 -5.31
C ASP A 252 16.10 7.00 -3.97
N LEU A 253 15.08 7.70 -3.44
CA LEU A 253 15.18 8.29 -2.11
C LEU A 253 15.29 7.21 -1.02
N ARG A 254 14.47 6.15 -1.09
CA ARG A 254 14.55 5.01 -0.16
C ARG A 254 15.95 4.44 -0.12
N LYS A 255 16.52 4.15 -1.30
CA LYS A 255 17.87 3.62 -1.44
C LYS A 255 18.92 4.59 -0.89
N SER A 256 18.83 5.87 -1.25
CA SER A 256 19.74 6.91 -0.75
C SER A 256 19.72 7.02 0.78
N VAL A 257 18.52 6.98 1.39
CA VAL A 257 18.37 6.99 2.85
C VAL A 257 18.91 5.71 3.45
N MET A 258 18.64 4.55 2.85
CA MET A 258 19.11 3.27 3.35
C MET A 258 20.61 3.08 3.22
N ASP A 259 21.25 3.59 2.18
CA ASP A 259 22.71 3.53 2.02
C ASP A 259 23.40 4.30 3.16
N GLU A 260 22.97 5.54 3.42
CA GLU A 260 23.49 6.36 4.51
C GLU A 260 23.14 5.79 5.89
N LEU A 261 21.88 5.37 6.08
CA LEU A 261 21.44 4.79 7.34
C LEU A 261 22.14 3.46 7.62
N SER A 262 22.37 2.62 6.61
CA SER A 262 23.11 1.36 6.79
C SER A 262 24.55 1.63 7.21
N LEU A 263 25.20 2.62 6.61
CA LEU A 263 26.54 3.03 6.99
C LEU A 263 26.59 3.49 8.45
N LEU A 264 25.63 4.35 8.84
CA LEU A 264 25.50 4.85 10.21
C LEU A 264 25.22 3.71 11.21
N LEU A 265 24.27 2.82 10.91
CA LEU A 265 23.92 1.69 11.76
C LEU A 265 25.07 0.69 11.91
N ARG A 266 25.86 0.45 10.85
CA ARG A 266 27.06 -0.40 10.95
C ARG A 266 28.16 0.23 11.80
N LYS A 267 28.34 1.56 11.70
CA LYS A 267 29.40 2.27 12.43
C LYS A 267 29.03 2.50 13.88
N GLU A 268 27.83 3.02 14.14
CA GLU A 268 27.39 3.54 15.43
C GLU A 268 26.31 2.68 16.10
N GLY A 269 25.65 1.78 15.36
CA GLY A 269 24.52 1.00 15.90
C GLY A 269 24.93 0.05 17.02
N THR A 270 26.10 -0.59 16.91
CA THR A 270 26.65 -1.44 17.99
C THR A 270 26.97 -0.61 19.23
N ASP A 271 27.57 0.57 19.05
CA ASP A 271 27.92 1.48 20.14
C ASP A 271 26.66 2.03 20.83
N PHE A 272 25.61 2.31 20.06
CA PHE A 272 24.29 2.66 20.58
C PHE A 272 23.69 1.52 21.41
N ALA A 273 23.70 0.29 20.90
CA ALA A 273 23.17 -0.87 21.63
C ALA A 273 23.96 -1.15 22.92
N ASP A 274 25.29 -1.00 22.88
CA ASP A 274 26.16 -1.12 24.04
C ASP A 274 25.95 0.00 25.06
N ALA A 275 25.70 1.23 24.60
CA ALA A 275 25.34 2.36 25.46
C ALA A 275 24.01 2.10 26.21
N VAL A 276 23.00 1.60 25.50
CA VAL A 276 21.72 1.20 26.11
C VAL A 276 21.93 0.08 27.13
N ALA A 277 22.75 -0.93 26.82
CA ALA A 277 23.05 -2.02 27.75
C ALA A 277 23.82 -1.54 29.00
N ALA A 278 24.77 -0.62 28.82
CA ALA A 278 25.56 -0.03 29.92
C ALA A 278 24.72 0.88 30.82
N ALA A 279 23.82 1.68 30.24
CA ALA A 279 22.91 2.56 30.97
C ALA A 279 21.92 1.78 31.85
N PHE A 280 21.55 0.56 31.42
CA PHE A 280 20.58 -0.29 32.10
C PHE A 280 21.11 -1.71 32.33
N PRO A 281 22.05 -1.94 33.26
CA PRO A 281 22.58 -3.29 33.51
C PRO A 281 21.49 -4.31 33.86
N THR A 282 20.43 -3.86 34.54
CA THR A 282 19.22 -4.63 34.87
C THR A 282 17.96 -3.92 34.37
N GLY A 283 16.97 -4.70 33.92
CA GLY A 283 15.70 -4.16 33.39
C GLY A 283 15.81 -3.63 31.95
N GLN A 284 14.72 -3.04 31.45
CA GLN A 284 14.62 -2.48 30.09
C GLN A 284 14.97 -3.47 28.96
N GLU A 285 14.73 -4.76 29.15
CA GLU A 285 15.09 -5.80 28.16
C GLU A 285 14.50 -5.55 26.77
N THR A 286 13.27 -5.03 26.73
CA THR A 286 12.60 -4.66 25.46
C THR A 286 13.28 -3.51 24.73
N LEU A 287 13.88 -2.55 25.45
CA LEU A 287 14.68 -1.48 24.83
C LEU A 287 16.03 -2.01 24.35
N LYS A 288 16.69 -2.85 25.15
CA LYS A 288 17.96 -3.49 24.75
C LYS A 288 17.79 -4.33 23.49
N GLU A 289 16.71 -5.11 23.42
CA GLU A 289 16.37 -5.91 22.25
C GLU A 289 16.08 -5.02 21.03
N ALA A 290 15.29 -3.95 21.19
CA ALA A 290 15.05 -2.99 20.12
C ALA A 290 16.35 -2.33 19.61
N ALA A 291 17.25 -1.93 20.52
CA ALA A 291 18.53 -1.33 20.17
C ALA A 291 19.46 -2.30 19.43
N ARG A 292 19.55 -3.56 19.87
CA ARG A 292 20.32 -4.61 19.18
C ARG A 292 19.72 -4.92 17.81
N ARG A 293 18.39 -5.00 17.71
CA ARG A 293 17.70 -5.21 16.44
C ARG A 293 18.02 -4.07 15.48
N LEU A 294 17.91 -2.83 15.93
CA LEU A 294 18.24 -1.65 15.13
C LEU A 294 19.69 -1.69 14.63
N ALA A 295 20.65 -2.02 15.50
CA ALA A 295 22.05 -2.17 15.12
C ALA A 295 22.24 -3.25 14.04
N GLY A 296 21.54 -4.38 14.17
CA GLY A 296 21.55 -5.47 13.20
C GLY A 296 21.07 -5.04 11.81
N LEU A 297 20.09 -4.14 11.72
CA LEU A 297 19.52 -3.67 10.45
C LEU A 297 20.52 -2.89 9.56
N GLY A 298 21.70 -2.51 10.09
CA GLY A 298 22.78 -1.96 9.26
C GLY A 298 23.36 -2.97 8.27
N ASP A 299 23.24 -4.27 8.55
CA ASP A 299 23.65 -5.34 7.64
C ASP A 299 22.49 -5.67 6.67
N PRO A 300 22.67 -5.60 5.33
CA PRO A 300 21.64 -5.99 4.35
C PRO A 300 21.23 -7.44 4.51
N ASP A 301 22.11 -8.30 5.02
CA ASP A 301 21.84 -9.71 5.23
C ASP A 301 21.10 -9.98 6.54
N ALA A 302 20.95 -8.98 7.43
CA ALA A 302 20.27 -9.17 8.73
C ALA A 302 18.79 -9.53 8.60
N LEU A 303 18.15 -9.14 7.50
CA LEU A 303 16.78 -9.54 7.20
C LEU A 303 16.66 -10.90 6.54
N ILE A 304 17.75 -11.52 6.10
CA ILE A 304 17.71 -12.84 5.48
C ILE A 304 17.68 -13.85 6.63
N PRO A 305 16.56 -14.58 6.84
CA PRO A 305 16.54 -15.54 7.92
C PRO A 305 17.63 -16.61 7.71
N PRO A 306 18.23 -17.19 8.76
CA PRO A 306 19.17 -18.29 8.55
C PRO A 306 18.46 -19.52 7.94
N GLU A 307 17.17 -19.69 8.22
CA GLU A 307 16.35 -20.82 7.76
C GLU A 307 15.74 -20.57 6.37
N PRO A 308 15.54 -21.63 5.56
CA PRO A 308 14.82 -21.55 4.28
C PRO A 308 13.44 -20.92 4.43
N THR A 309 13.14 -19.96 3.58
CA THR A 309 11.96 -19.09 3.68
C THR A 309 11.41 -18.73 2.30
N ALA A 310 10.13 -18.37 2.25
CA ALA A 310 9.44 -17.86 1.09
C ALA A 310 9.03 -16.41 1.39
N LEU A 311 9.58 -15.46 0.62
CA LEU A 311 9.33 -14.04 0.79
C LEU A 311 7.99 -13.67 0.18
N VAL A 312 7.09 -13.07 0.96
CA VAL A 312 5.84 -12.51 0.45
C VAL A 312 6.16 -11.29 -0.41
N SER A 313 5.89 -11.39 -1.70
CA SER A 313 6.14 -10.30 -2.65
C SER A 313 4.91 -9.47 -2.95
N ARG A 314 3.71 -10.08 -2.86
CA ARG A 314 2.45 -9.39 -3.07
C ARG A 314 1.32 -10.10 -2.35
N VAL A 315 0.39 -9.32 -1.79
CA VAL A 315 -0.83 -9.82 -1.15
C VAL A 315 -2.02 -9.04 -1.71
N LEU A 316 -3.02 -9.75 -2.24
CA LEU A 316 -4.28 -9.19 -2.70
C LEU A 316 -5.43 -9.81 -1.90
N GLY A 317 -6.41 -8.99 -1.51
CA GLY A 317 -7.56 -9.47 -0.74
C GLY A 317 -7.22 -9.98 0.66
N ARG A 318 -7.95 -11.00 1.12
CA ARG A 318 -7.78 -11.61 2.45
C ARG A 318 -7.02 -12.93 2.34
N VAL A 319 -5.84 -12.93 2.95
CA VAL A 319 -4.99 -14.11 3.04
C VAL A 319 -4.73 -14.41 4.52
N ARG A 320 -4.90 -15.66 4.92
CA ARG A 320 -4.61 -16.14 6.27
C ARG A 320 -3.44 -17.12 6.20
N VAL A 321 -2.47 -16.90 7.07
CA VAL A 321 -1.31 -17.78 7.22
C VAL A 321 -1.37 -18.40 8.60
N GLU A 322 -1.41 -19.71 8.68
CA GLU A 322 -1.24 -20.46 9.93
C GLU A 322 0.23 -20.88 10.02
N ASN A 323 0.96 -20.24 10.93
CA ASN A 323 2.34 -20.62 11.21
C ASN A 323 2.41 -22.02 11.84
N PRO A 324 3.55 -22.71 11.77
CA PRO A 324 3.73 -24.04 12.38
C PRO A 324 3.41 -24.10 13.89
N LYS A 325 3.49 -22.94 14.57
CA LYS A 325 3.16 -22.78 16.00
C LYS A 325 1.65 -22.60 16.28
N GLY A 326 0.79 -22.67 15.26
CA GLY A 326 -0.67 -22.58 15.40
C GLY A 326 -1.23 -21.16 15.53
N GLY A 327 -0.45 -20.13 15.17
CA GLY A 327 -0.90 -18.73 15.15
C GLY A 327 -1.30 -18.30 13.74
N GLY A 328 -2.51 -17.76 13.59
CA GLY A 328 -2.94 -17.10 12.36
C GLY A 328 -2.35 -15.70 12.26
N ILE A 329 -1.62 -15.41 11.19
CA ILE A 329 -1.14 -14.07 10.84
C ILE A 329 -1.75 -13.63 9.49
N LEU A 330 -1.91 -12.33 9.30
CA LEU A 330 -2.21 -11.74 8.00
C LEU A 330 -0.84 -11.42 7.37
N PRO A 331 -0.46 -12.08 6.26
CA PRO A 331 0.83 -11.83 5.65
C PRO A 331 0.83 -10.45 5.00
N VAL A 332 1.97 -9.79 5.03
CA VAL A 332 2.20 -8.53 4.33
C VAL A 332 3.41 -8.63 3.41
N THR A 333 3.50 -7.75 2.42
CA THR A 333 4.66 -7.71 1.53
C THR A 333 5.94 -7.51 2.33
N GLY A 334 6.94 -8.34 2.03
CA GLY A 334 8.20 -8.41 2.75
C GLY A 334 8.26 -9.51 3.80
N ASP A 335 7.15 -10.07 4.27
CA ASP A 335 7.17 -11.14 5.28
C ASP A 335 7.89 -12.40 4.79
N ASP A 336 8.58 -13.09 5.70
CA ASP A 336 9.14 -14.41 5.43
C ASP A 336 8.20 -15.49 5.97
N LEU A 337 7.80 -16.41 5.09
CA LEU A 337 7.06 -17.61 5.43
C LEU A 337 8.01 -18.80 5.55
N TYR A 338 7.74 -19.69 6.49
CA TYR A 338 8.62 -20.81 6.82
C TYR A 338 8.02 -22.14 6.33
N ALA A 339 8.82 -23.20 6.37
CA ALA A 339 8.30 -24.55 6.18
C ALA A 339 7.21 -24.88 7.22
N ASP A 340 6.32 -25.81 6.88
CA ASP A 340 5.10 -26.21 7.59
C ASP A 340 4.04 -25.10 7.75
N THR A 341 4.20 -23.98 7.04
CA THR A 341 3.19 -22.91 6.99
C THR A 341 2.01 -23.32 6.11
N ARG A 342 0.79 -23.09 6.60
CA ARG A 342 -0.45 -23.28 5.82
C ARG A 342 -1.06 -21.94 5.44
N LEU A 343 -1.48 -21.83 4.20
CA LEU A 343 -1.98 -20.62 3.56
C LEU A 343 -3.43 -20.85 3.12
N ARG A 344 -4.28 -19.87 3.41
CA ARG A 344 -5.66 -19.84 2.94
C ARG A 344 -5.99 -18.49 2.32
N THR A 345 -6.43 -18.51 1.08
CA THR A 345 -6.94 -17.31 0.38
C THR A 345 -8.46 -17.36 0.34
N ASP A 346 -9.11 -16.23 0.59
CA ASP A 346 -10.56 -16.08 0.39
C ASP A 346 -10.86 -15.87 -1.13
N ALA A 347 -12.12 -15.61 -1.49
CA ALA A 347 -12.49 -15.16 -2.84
C ALA A 347 -11.79 -13.82 -3.18
N ASP A 348 -11.51 -13.59 -4.47
CA ASP A 348 -10.84 -12.37 -4.97
C ASP A 348 -9.49 -12.08 -4.28
N SER A 349 -8.87 -13.12 -3.71
CA SER A 349 -7.63 -12.99 -2.92
C SER A 349 -6.51 -13.79 -3.56
N SER A 350 -5.27 -13.27 -3.48
CA SER A 350 -4.09 -13.99 -3.98
C SER A 350 -2.84 -13.63 -3.20
N LEU A 351 -1.85 -14.50 -3.26
CA LEU A 351 -0.57 -14.35 -2.57
C LEU A 351 0.57 -14.74 -3.52
N GLU A 352 1.53 -13.85 -3.73
CA GLU A 352 2.75 -14.13 -4.50
C GLU A 352 3.96 -14.26 -3.59
N LEU A 353 4.70 -15.36 -3.75
CA LEU A 353 5.88 -15.70 -2.97
C LEU A 353 7.10 -15.82 -3.87
N ILE A 354 8.23 -15.26 -3.44
CA ILE A 354 9.54 -15.52 -4.03
C ILE A 354 10.32 -16.46 -3.11
N LEU A 355 10.80 -17.57 -3.67
CA LEU A 355 11.62 -18.54 -2.96
C LEU A 355 13.11 -18.16 -3.04
N ARG A 356 13.94 -18.70 -2.15
CA ARG A 356 15.38 -18.34 -2.07
C ARG A 356 16.19 -18.67 -3.31
N ASP A 357 15.74 -19.61 -4.12
CA ASP A 357 16.39 -19.93 -5.38
C ASP A 357 15.96 -19.00 -6.53
N GLY A 358 14.99 -18.10 -6.30
CA GLY A 358 14.42 -17.20 -7.30
C GLY A 358 13.16 -17.73 -7.98
N SER A 359 12.68 -18.93 -7.62
CA SER A 359 11.39 -19.44 -8.08
C SER A 359 10.25 -18.61 -7.51
N ILE A 360 9.13 -18.52 -8.24
CA ILE A 360 7.97 -17.72 -7.86
C ILE A 360 6.73 -18.60 -7.79
N LEU A 361 5.95 -18.45 -6.72
CA LEU A 361 4.65 -19.08 -6.56
C LEU A 361 3.57 -18.01 -6.49
N LYS A 362 2.52 -18.13 -7.30
CA LYS A 362 1.29 -17.37 -7.15
C LYS A 362 0.18 -18.30 -6.69
N ILE A 363 -0.37 -18.03 -5.53
CA ILE A 363 -1.48 -18.77 -4.92
C ILE A 363 -2.74 -17.98 -5.25
N GLY A 364 -3.68 -18.62 -5.96
CA GLY A 364 -4.90 -17.99 -6.43
C GLY A 364 -5.97 -17.88 -5.35
N GLU A 365 -7.20 -17.61 -5.75
CA GLU A 365 -8.36 -17.48 -4.87
C GLU A 365 -8.82 -18.83 -4.31
N GLU A 366 -9.58 -18.79 -3.21
CA GLU A 366 -10.20 -19.97 -2.56
C GLU A 366 -9.24 -21.15 -2.38
N THR A 367 -7.98 -20.86 -2.06
CA THR A 367 -6.90 -21.84 -2.08
C THR A 367 -6.48 -22.25 -0.68
N ASP A 368 -6.30 -23.56 -0.45
CA ASP A 368 -5.70 -24.14 0.76
C ASP A 368 -4.36 -24.82 0.39
N PHE A 369 -3.26 -24.16 0.74
CA PHE A 369 -1.91 -24.49 0.28
C PHE A 369 -0.91 -24.56 1.43
N SER A 370 -0.04 -25.56 1.45
CA SER A 370 0.95 -25.75 2.52
C SER A 370 2.37 -25.75 1.97
N LEU A 371 3.26 -25.03 2.65
CA LEU A 371 4.70 -24.95 2.39
C LEU A 371 5.42 -26.05 3.18
N LEU A 372 5.47 -27.29 2.69
CA LEU A 372 6.05 -28.40 3.44
C LEU A 372 7.58 -28.34 3.54
N GLN A 373 8.24 -27.89 2.47
CA GLN A 373 9.69 -27.73 2.41
C GLN A 373 10.03 -26.58 1.47
N LEU A 374 11.00 -25.75 1.85
CA LEU A 374 11.44 -24.58 1.08
C LEU A 374 12.91 -24.71 0.66
N PRO A 375 13.30 -24.14 -0.49
CA PRO A 375 14.68 -24.22 -0.96
C PRO A 375 15.59 -23.38 -0.05
N ALA A 376 16.77 -23.91 0.27
CA ALA A 376 17.73 -23.19 1.10
C ALA A 376 18.49 -22.09 0.33
N GLY A 377 18.44 -22.15 -1.00
CA GLY A 377 19.10 -21.22 -1.92
C GLY A 377 19.26 -21.87 -3.31
N PRO A 378 19.91 -21.16 -4.26
CA PRO A 378 20.07 -21.62 -5.64
C PRO A 378 20.78 -22.98 -5.78
N ASP A 379 21.72 -23.28 -4.88
CA ASP A 379 22.49 -24.54 -4.89
C ASP A 379 21.75 -25.72 -4.24
N LYS A 380 20.62 -25.45 -3.57
CA LYS A 380 19.80 -26.44 -2.86
C LYS A 380 18.30 -26.18 -3.11
N PRO A 381 17.83 -26.35 -4.37
CA PRO A 381 16.49 -25.94 -4.82
C PRO A 381 15.38 -26.94 -4.43
N ALA A 382 15.53 -27.67 -3.31
CA ALA A 382 14.55 -28.67 -2.91
C ALA A 382 13.33 -28.04 -2.24
N ALA A 383 12.16 -28.24 -2.82
CA ALA A 383 10.90 -27.69 -2.30
C ALA A 383 9.74 -28.69 -2.42
N ARG A 384 8.85 -28.68 -1.43
CA ARG A 384 7.67 -29.53 -1.39
C ARG A 384 6.47 -28.71 -0.95
N PHE A 385 5.38 -28.86 -1.70
CA PHE A 385 4.14 -28.13 -1.48
C PHE A 385 2.97 -29.08 -1.47
N SER A 386 1.90 -28.72 -0.78
CA SER A 386 0.62 -29.42 -0.87
C SER A 386 -0.48 -28.45 -1.26
N LEU A 387 -1.26 -28.79 -2.28
CA LEU A 387 -2.44 -28.07 -2.71
C LEU A 387 -3.66 -28.95 -2.47
N LEU A 388 -4.53 -28.55 -1.54
CA LEU A 388 -5.74 -29.30 -1.19
C LEU A 388 -6.97 -28.87 -1.99
N GLU A 389 -7.10 -27.57 -2.24
CA GLU A 389 -8.18 -26.92 -3.01
C GLU A 389 -7.66 -25.60 -3.56
N GLY A 390 -8.21 -25.12 -4.68
CA GLY A 390 -7.89 -23.84 -5.31
C GLY A 390 -6.83 -23.94 -6.40
N SER A 391 -6.00 -22.93 -6.58
CA SER A 391 -5.03 -22.85 -7.68
C SER A 391 -3.66 -22.33 -7.25
N VAL A 392 -2.61 -22.86 -7.89
CA VAL A 392 -1.25 -22.35 -7.77
C VAL A 392 -0.57 -22.29 -9.13
N ARG A 393 0.11 -21.19 -9.42
CA ARG A 393 1.05 -21.08 -10.52
C ARG A 393 2.47 -21.10 -9.97
N GLY A 394 3.31 -21.97 -10.51
CA GLY A 394 4.72 -22.04 -10.16
C GLY A 394 5.57 -21.71 -11.37
N ARG A 395 6.41 -20.67 -11.26
CA ARG A 395 7.52 -20.41 -12.19
C ARG A 395 8.80 -20.85 -11.51
N ILE A 396 9.21 -22.08 -11.79
CA ILE A 396 10.32 -22.75 -11.10
C ILE A 396 11.60 -22.54 -11.87
N VAL A 397 12.67 -22.10 -11.20
CA VAL A 397 13.98 -21.91 -11.80
C VAL A 397 14.82 -23.20 -11.79
N GLY A 398 15.79 -23.30 -12.70
CA GLY A 398 16.77 -24.40 -12.74
C GLY A 398 16.36 -25.59 -13.60
N LYS A 399 17.26 -26.04 -14.50
CA LYS A 399 16.92 -26.97 -15.60
C LYS A 399 17.33 -28.44 -15.41
N ASN A 400 17.91 -28.82 -14.27
CA ASN A 400 18.69 -30.07 -14.22
C ASN A 400 18.32 -31.09 -13.13
N ARG A 401 17.33 -30.85 -12.25
CA ARG A 401 16.84 -31.85 -11.28
C ARG A 401 15.38 -31.61 -10.86
N PRO A 402 14.53 -32.67 -10.77
CA PRO A 402 13.18 -32.56 -10.21
C PRO A 402 13.22 -32.46 -8.69
N ASP A 403 13.63 -31.29 -8.20
CA ASP A 403 13.74 -31.01 -6.78
C ASP A 403 12.46 -30.37 -6.21
N TYR A 404 11.52 -30.00 -7.09
CA TYR A 404 10.22 -29.45 -6.75
C TYR A 404 9.13 -30.51 -6.80
N ARG A 405 8.33 -30.58 -5.74
CA ARG A 405 7.16 -31.47 -5.66
C ARG A 405 5.91 -30.70 -5.26
N PHE A 406 4.83 -30.90 -6.01
CA PHE A 406 3.48 -30.49 -5.61
C PHE A 406 2.64 -31.73 -5.32
N SER A 407 2.06 -31.83 -4.14
CA SER A 407 1.21 -32.95 -3.74
C SER A 407 -0.26 -32.49 -3.72
N THR A 408 -1.13 -33.28 -4.35
CA THR A 408 -2.59 -33.07 -4.34
C THR A 408 -3.30 -34.33 -3.86
N PRO A 409 -4.62 -34.30 -3.64
CA PRO A 409 -5.39 -35.51 -3.37
C PRO A 409 -5.30 -36.55 -4.49
N GLY A 410 -4.35 -37.49 -4.36
CA GLY A 410 -4.21 -38.68 -5.22
C GLY A 410 -3.02 -38.69 -6.18
N ALA A 411 -2.21 -37.62 -6.24
CA ALA A 411 -1.02 -37.56 -7.09
C ALA A 411 0.07 -36.63 -6.56
N GLU A 412 1.32 -36.95 -6.91
CA GLU A 412 2.46 -36.02 -6.83
C GLU A 412 2.85 -35.51 -8.21
N TYR A 413 3.32 -34.27 -8.28
CA TYR A 413 3.81 -33.63 -9.50
C TYR A 413 5.27 -33.24 -9.30
N LEU A 414 6.15 -33.85 -10.08
CA LEU A 414 7.58 -33.58 -10.09
C LEU A 414 7.90 -32.53 -11.16
N VAL A 415 8.51 -31.42 -10.74
CA VAL A 415 8.68 -30.22 -11.58
C VAL A 415 10.17 -29.90 -11.72
N THR A 416 10.60 -29.55 -12.94
CA THR A 416 12.00 -29.17 -13.24
C THR A 416 12.03 -27.99 -14.20
N GLY A 417 12.29 -26.78 -13.69
CA GLY A 417 12.50 -25.61 -14.55
C GLY A 417 11.28 -25.27 -15.43
N THR A 418 10.10 -25.18 -14.82
CA THR A 418 8.80 -25.20 -15.49
C THR A 418 7.97 -23.98 -15.08
N ASP A 419 7.18 -23.42 -16.01
CA ASP A 419 6.05 -22.54 -15.71
C ASP A 419 4.77 -23.36 -15.83
N LEU A 420 4.09 -23.60 -14.71
CA LEU A 420 2.91 -24.46 -14.63
C LEU A 420 1.80 -23.82 -13.79
N VAL A 421 0.57 -24.25 -14.06
CA VAL A 421 -0.60 -23.97 -13.22
C VAL A 421 -1.21 -25.31 -12.80
N LEU A 422 -1.47 -25.44 -11.51
CA LEU A 422 -2.14 -26.58 -10.92
C LEU A 422 -3.40 -26.09 -10.21
N GLU A 423 -4.55 -26.61 -10.62
CA GLU A 423 -5.86 -26.29 -10.06
C GLU A 423 -6.50 -27.55 -9.48
N VAL A 424 -7.01 -27.46 -8.27
CA VAL A 424 -7.69 -28.53 -7.56
C VAL A 424 -9.08 -28.04 -7.18
N GLU A 425 -10.07 -28.45 -7.96
CA GLU A 425 -11.47 -28.26 -7.64
C GLU A 425 -12.05 -29.54 -7.01
N LYS A 426 -13.23 -29.43 -6.39
CA LYS A 426 -13.90 -30.55 -5.69
C LYS A 426 -14.03 -31.85 -6.49
N ARG A 427 -13.99 -31.78 -7.83
CA ARG A 427 -14.20 -32.94 -8.72
C ARG A 427 -13.09 -33.15 -9.74
N GLN A 428 -12.16 -32.21 -9.88
CA GLN A 428 -11.25 -32.18 -11.01
C GLN A 428 -9.92 -31.58 -10.57
N ILE A 429 -8.84 -32.20 -11.02
CA ILE A 429 -7.50 -31.68 -10.91
C ILE A 429 -7.02 -31.39 -12.32
N LEU A 430 -6.54 -30.17 -12.51
CA LEU A 430 -6.12 -29.63 -13.79
C LEU A 430 -4.67 -29.19 -13.68
N LEU A 431 -3.80 -29.81 -14.46
CA LEU A 431 -2.41 -29.41 -14.60
C LEU A 431 -2.21 -28.83 -16.00
N SER A 432 -1.87 -27.56 -16.09
CA SER A 432 -1.52 -26.87 -17.32
C SER A 432 -0.04 -26.51 -17.30
N VAL A 433 0.73 -26.93 -18.30
CA VAL A 433 2.16 -26.63 -18.40
C VAL A 433 2.35 -25.60 -19.50
N LEU A 434 2.79 -24.40 -19.14
CA LEU A 434 3.03 -23.31 -20.09
C LEU A 434 4.42 -23.47 -20.73
N GLU A 435 5.43 -23.75 -19.91
CA GLU A 435 6.81 -23.97 -20.35
C GLU A 435 7.45 -25.13 -19.57
N GLY A 436 8.32 -25.91 -20.22
CA GLY A 436 9.03 -27.03 -19.57
C GLY A 436 8.27 -28.36 -19.64
N SER A 437 8.46 -29.20 -18.61
CA SER A 437 7.67 -30.43 -18.45
C SER A 437 7.43 -30.74 -16.97
N VAL A 438 6.39 -31.54 -16.72
CA VAL A 438 6.01 -32.02 -15.38
C VAL A 438 5.73 -33.52 -15.46
N ALA A 439 6.30 -34.29 -14.54
CA ALA A 439 5.92 -35.68 -14.37
C ALA A 439 4.82 -35.78 -13.30
N CYS A 440 3.64 -36.22 -13.70
CA CYS A 440 2.53 -36.56 -12.81
C CYS A 440 2.67 -38.03 -12.38
N GLU A 441 2.75 -38.28 -11.07
CA GLU A 441 2.86 -39.60 -10.47
C GLU A 441 1.60 -39.89 -9.63
N PRO A 442 0.55 -40.49 -10.21
CA PRO A 442 -0.63 -40.92 -9.46
C PRO A 442 -0.31 -42.14 -8.60
N GLU A 443 -0.97 -42.30 -7.46
CA GLU A 443 -0.67 -43.36 -6.48
C GLU A 443 -0.73 -44.79 -7.07
N LYS A 444 -1.64 -45.04 -8.04
CA LYS A 444 -1.92 -46.41 -8.55
C LYS A 444 -1.83 -46.54 -10.07
N ARG A 445 -1.17 -45.61 -10.75
CA ARG A 445 -1.00 -45.59 -12.22
C ARG A 445 0.45 -45.28 -12.60
N PRO A 446 0.91 -45.65 -13.80
CA PRO A 446 2.21 -45.21 -14.27
C PRO A 446 2.28 -43.68 -14.37
N ALA A 447 3.49 -43.14 -14.21
CA ALA A 447 3.75 -41.71 -14.35
C ALA A 447 3.37 -41.23 -15.75
N SER A 448 2.86 -40.01 -15.83
CA SER A 448 2.49 -39.34 -17.09
C SER A 448 3.30 -38.06 -17.22
N GLU A 449 3.97 -37.87 -18.35
CA GLU A 449 4.70 -36.64 -18.64
C GLU A 449 3.77 -35.64 -19.35
N VAL A 450 3.75 -34.40 -18.87
CA VAL A 450 3.00 -33.29 -19.46
C VAL A 450 4.02 -32.24 -19.89
N GLY A 451 4.16 -32.04 -21.19
CA GLY A 451 5.11 -31.10 -21.78
C GLY A 451 4.54 -29.69 -21.94
N ALA A 452 5.36 -28.77 -22.47
CA ALA A 452 4.97 -27.40 -22.74
C ALA A 452 3.73 -27.30 -23.63
N GLU A 453 2.87 -26.35 -23.29
CA GLU A 453 1.55 -26.13 -23.90
C GLU A 453 0.64 -27.36 -23.89
N GLN A 454 0.80 -28.23 -22.89
CA GLN A 454 -0.09 -29.36 -22.67
C GLN A 454 -0.82 -29.23 -21.34
N GLN A 455 -1.92 -29.96 -21.25
CA GLN A 455 -2.79 -30.02 -20.10
C GLN A 455 -3.13 -31.46 -19.78
N LEU A 456 -3.21 -31.77 -18.49
CA LEU A 456 -3.72 -33.02 -17.96
C LEU A 456 -4.90 -32.70 -17.05
N SER A 457 -6.01 -33.37 -17.31
CA SER A 457 -7.22 -33.26 -16.49
C SER A 457 -7.60 -34.63 -15.96
N ALA A 458 -7.79 -34.74 -14.65
CA ALA A 458 -8.20 -35.98 -14.01
C ALA A 458 -9.09 -35.72 -12.81
N THR A 459 -10.06 -36.60 -12.58
CA THR A 459 -10.81 -36.61 -11.33
C THR A 459 -9.99 -37.32 -10.24
N PRO A 460 -10.18 -37.01 -8.93
CA PRO A 460 -9.51 -37.73 -7.85
C PRO A 460 -9.71 -39.26 -7.88
N ARG A 461 -10.86 -39.71 -8.43
CA ARG A 461 -11.15 -41.13 -8.64
C ARG A 461 -10.31 -41.75 -9.75
N GLU A 462 -9.96 -41.00 -10.78
CA GLU A 462 -9.12 -41.49 -11.89
C GLU A 462 -7.65 -41.59 -11.51
N LEU A 463 -7.18 -40.74 -10.60
CA LEU A 463 -5.81 -40.80 -10.05
C LEU A 463 -5.62 -42.02 -9.12
N THR A 464 -6.66 -42.37 -8.38
CA THR A 464 -6.63 -43.47 -7.39
C THR A 464 -7.08 -44.82 -7.95
N ARG A 465 -7.69 -44.87 -9.14
CA ARG A 465 -8.10 -46.13 -9.78
C ARG A 465 -6.92 -46.77 -10.49
N ARG A 466 -6.62 -48.03 -10.14
CA ARG A 466 -5.62 -48.82 -10.85
C ARG A 466 -6.02 -49.00 -12.32
N LYS A 467 -5.16 -48.53 -13.23
CA LYS A 467 -5.21 -48.74 -14.67
C LYS A 467 -3.78 -48.89 -15.18
N GLU A 468 -3.62 -49.66 -16.26
CA GLU A 468 -2.32 -49.91 -16.86
C GLU A 468 -1.83 -48.73 -17.70
N ASP A 469 -2.75 -47.92 -18.22
CA ASP A 469 -2.40 -46.76 -19.05
C ASP A 469 -2.10 -45.51 -18.23
N ALA A 470 -1.14 -44.71 -18.73
CA ALA A 470 -0.89 -43.35 -18.30
C ALA A 470 -2.12 -42.44 -18.56
N LEU A 471 -2.16 -41.29 -17.90
CA LEU A 471 -3.16 -40.26 -18.20
C LEU A 471 -2.76 -39.53 -19.49
N PRO A 472 -3.72 -39.29 -20.42
CA PRO A 472 -3.42 -38.57 -21.63
C PRO A 472 -3.21 -37.08 -21.34
N ALA A 473 -2.14 -36.51 -21.88
CA ALA A 473 -1.97 -35.07 -21.98
C ALA A 473 -2.59 -34.59 -23.31
N ILE A 474 -3.32 -33.47 -23.25
CA ILE A 474 -3.94 -32.82 -24.41
C ILE A 474 -3.28 -31.46 -24.65
N SER A 475 -3.31 -30.95 -25.88
CA SER A 475 -2.83 -29.59 -26.16
C SER A 475 -3.69 -28.55 -25.43
N LEU A 476 -3.03 -27.55 -24.85
CA LEU A 476 -3.68 -26.44 -24.18
C LEU A 476 -4.36 -25.53 -25.20
N HIS A 477 -5.65 -25.28 -25.03
CA HIS A 477 -6.42 -24.38 -25.91
C HIS A 477 -6.02 -22.91 -25.68
N GLU A 478 -6.09 -22.08 -26.73
CA GLU A 478 -5.73 -20.65 -26.63
C GLU A 478 -6.60 -19.88 -25.61
N ASP A 479 -7.91 -20.16 -25.56
CA ASP A 479 -8.82 -19.56 -24.56
C ASP A 479 -8.35 -19.84 -23.12
N GLU A 480 -7.79 -21.02 -22.89
CA GLU A 480 -7.27 -21.44 -21.59
C GLU A 480 -5.93 -20.76 -21.27
N LYS A 481 -5.06 -20.59 -22.27
CA LYS A 481 -3.83 -19.78 -22.14
C LYS A 481 -4.18 -18.35 -21.73
N GLU A 482 -5.17 -17.74 -22.38
CA GLU A 482 -5.64 -16.39 -22.04
C GLU A 482 -6.25 -16.32 -20.64
N ARG A 483 -7.04 -17.32 -20.24
CA ARG A 483 -7.60 -17.42 -18.87
C ARG A 483 -6.49 -17.46 -17.83
N ILE A 484 -5.50 -18.35 -18.02
CA ILE A 484 -4.35 -18.49 -17.13
C ILE A 484 -3.53 -17.20 -17.08
N ALA A 485 -3.27 -16.59 -18.23
CA ALA A 485 -2.51 -15.34 -18.30
C ALA A 485 -3.20 -14.21 -17.52
N ARG A 486 -4.53 -14.16 -17.51
CA ARG A 486 -5.32 -13.15 -16.80
C ARG A 486 -5.43 -13.40 -15.30
N LEU A 487 -5.84 -14.62 -14.90
CA LEU A 487 -6.13 -14.93 -13.49
C LEU A 487 -4.86 -15.21 -12.69
N MET A 488 -3.86 -15.82 -13.32
CA MET A 488 -2.63 -16.26 -12.69
C MET A 488 -1.41 -15.48 -13.18
N GLN A 489 -1.58 -14.21 -13.53
CA GLN A 489 -0.46 -13.33 -13.89
C GLN A 489 0.50 -13.18 -12.72
N ILE A 490 1.77 -13.56 -12.88
CA ILE A 490 2.82 -13.24 -11.91
C ILE A 490 3.27 -11.81 -12.15
N PHE A 491 3.20 -10.97 -11.13
CA PHE A 491 3.61 -9.57 -11.21
C PHE A 491 5.07 -9.37 -10.80
N THR A 492 5.53 -10.19 -9.86
CA THR A 492 6.89 -10.08 -9.32
C THR A 492 7.93 -10.70 -10.26
N LEU A 493 9.08 -10.05 -10.39
CA LEU A 493 10.26 -10.56 -11.06
C LEU A 493 11.30 -11.04 -10.03
N PRO A 494 12.18 -12.00 -10.39
CA PRO A 494 13.22 -12.46 -9.46
C PRO A 494 14.17 -11.34 -8.97
N GLY A 495 14.34 -10.27 -9.76
CA GLY A 495 15.14 -9.10 -9.39
C GLY A 495 14.54 -8.28 -8.24
N ASP A 496 13.23 -8.38 -8.02
CA ASP A 496 12.49 -7.58 -7.05
C ASP A 496 12.76 -8.05 -5.61
N LEU A 497 13.35 -9.24 -5.41
CA LEU A 497 13.64 -9.79 -4.08
C LEU A 497 14.52 -8.85 -3.24
N ALA A 498 15.56 -8.30 -3.85
CA ALA A 498 16.45 -7.37 -3.16
C ALA A 498 15.70 -6.09 -2.78
N GLU A 499 14.87 -5.57 -3.69
CA GLU A 499 14.08 -4.36 -3.48
C GLU A 499 13.03 -4.54 -2.38
N ILE A 500 12.29 -5.66 -2.39
CA ILE A 500 11.27 -5.97 -1.38
C ILE A 500 11.93 -6.09 0.01
N ARG A 501 13.09 -6.76 0.10
CA ARG A 501 13.84 -6.85 1.36
C ARG A 501 14.38 -5.51 1.82
N GLU A 502 14.91 -4.70 0.91
CA GLU A 502 15.38 -3.35 1.24
C GLU A 502 14.22 -2.47 1.73
N THR A 503 13.05 -2.59 1.10
CA THR A 503 11.81 -1.92 1.52
C THR A 503 11.43 -2.33 2.93
N ARG A 504 11.39 -3.64 3.20
CA ARG A 504 11.12 -4.15 4.54
C ARG A 504 12.16 -3.65 5.55
N ARG A 505 13.45 -3.63 5.18
CA ARG A 505 14.53 -3.14 6.05
C ARG A 505 14.33 -1.70 6.43
N PHE A 506 13.99 -0.85 5.46
CA PHE A 506 13.66 0.53 5.69
C PHE A 506 12.54 0.68 6.72
N TRP A 507 11.44 -0.06 6.56
CA TRP A 507 10.31 0.02 7.48
C TRP A 507 10.61 -0.56 8.86
N GLU A 508 11.31 -1.71 8.93
CA GLU A 508 11.75 -2.27 10.21
C GLU A 508 12.72 -1.33 10.94
N SER A 509 13.57 -0.59 10.21
CA SER A 509 14.42 0.43 10.81
C SER A 509 13.58 1.56 11.40
N LEU A 510 12.62 2.10 10.64
CA LEU A 510 11.73 3.15 11.14
C LEU A 510 10.90 2.71 12.35
N ASP A 511 10.39 1.48 12.35
CA ASP A 511 9.64 0.94 13.48
C ASP A 511 10.53 0.70 14.70
N ALA A 512 11.75 0.17 14.50
CA ALA A 512 12.71 -0.01 15.59
C ALA A 512 13.07 1.36 16.21
N PHE A 513 13.32 2.37 15.37
CA PHE A 513 13.50 3.75 15.80
C PHE A 513 12.30 4.26 16.59
N LYS A 514 11.07 4.21 16.01
CA LYS A 514 9.80 4.60 16.65
C LYS A 514 9.67 4.03 18.05
N ASN A 515 9.90 2.73 18.18
CA ASN A 515 9.80 1.99 19.43
C ASN A 515 10.85 2.42 20.46
N ILE A 516 12.11 2.61 20.04
CA ILE A 516 13.20 3.05 20.92
C ILE A 516 12.88 4.43 21.51
N THR A 517 12.51 5.40 20.67
CA THR A 517 12.22 6.75 21.14
C THR A 517 10.98 6.82 22.00
N GLY A 518 9.90 6.13 21.63
CA GLY A 518 8.68 6.11 22.46
C GLY A 518 9.00 5.64 23.88
N ARG A 519 9.89 4.65 24.00
CA ARG A 519 10.43 4.18 25.29
C ARG A 519 11.28 5.23 25.98
N ILE A 520 12.22 5.87 25.29
CA ILE A 520 13.08 6.92 25.85
C ILE A 520 12.25 8.11 26.36
N ILE A 521 11.25 8.55 25.59
CA ILE A 521 10.34 9.65 26.00
C ILE A 521 9.56 9.28 27.26
N GLY A 522 9.14 8.02 27.38
CA GLY A 522 8.42 7.51 28.55
C GLY A 522 9.28 7.26 29.79
N MET A 523 10.61 7.42 29.71
CA MET A 523 11.50 7.23 30.86
C MET A 523 11.45 8.40 31.85
N ASP A 524 11.73 8.07 33.11
CA ASP A 524 12.04 9.07 34.12
C ASP A 524 13.33 9.86 33.76
N GLU A 525 13.47 11.04 34.36
CA GLU A 525 14.59 11.95 34.10
C GLU A 525 15.95 11.32 34.41
N ASP A 526 16.08 10.57 35.51
CA ASP A 526 17.33 9.90 35.89
C ASP A 526 17.74 8.84 34.88
N SER A 527 16.78 8.04 34.40
CA SER A 527 17.00 7.04 33.35
C SER A 527 17.44 7.69 32.03
N ARG A 528 16.83 8.81 31.63
CA ARG A 528 17.25 9.55 30.43
C ARG A 528 18.64 10.16 30.58
N ALA A 529 18.96 10.73 31.74
CA ALA A 529 20.27 11.30 32.02
C ALA A 529 21.39 10.23 31.99
N ARG A 530 21.11 9.04 32.58
CA ARG A 530 22.02 7.88 32.50
C ARG A 530 22.25 7.44 31.05
N LEU A 531 21.18 7.30 30.27
CA LEU A 531 21.30 6.93 28.87
C LEU A 531 22.08 7.97 28.07
N GLY A 532 21.78 9.27 28.24
CA GLY A 532 22.49 10.36 27.59
C GLY A 532 23.99 10.35 27.88
N THR A 533 24.37 10.10 29.14
CA THR A 533 25.78 9.99 29.56
C THR A 533 26.49 8.82 28.87
N GLU A 534 25.85 7.66 28.72
CA GLU A 534 26.45 6.51 28.03
C GLU A 534 26.48 6.70 26.51
N LEU A 535 25.50 7.39 25.93
CA LEU A 535 25.50 7.74 24.51
C LEU A 535 26.65 8.68 24.17
N GLU A 536 26.85 9.74 24.95
CA GLU A 536 27.95 10.71 24.75
C GLU A 536 29.34 10.06 24.79
N LYS A 537 29.51 9.00 25.60
CA LYS A 537 30.80 8.29 25.70
C LYS A 537 31.09 7.36 24.52
N ARG A 538 30.06 6.86 23.85
CA ARG A 538 30.18 5.69 22.95
C ARG A 538 29.82 6.02 21.51
N VAL A 539 28.84 6.88 21.30
CA VAL A 539 28.34 7.22 19.98
C VAL A 539 29.01 8.50 19.50
N ASP A 540 29.54 8.49 18.28
CA ASP A 540 30.20 9.64 17.67
C ASP A 540 29.16 10.66 17.15
N PRO A 541 28.97 11.82 17.82
CA PRO A 541 27.99 12.80 17.38
C PRO A 541 28.34 13.42 16.02
N GLU A 542 29.63 13.47 15.65
CA GLU A 542 30.07 13.99 14.36
C GLU A 542 29.68 13.03 13.22
N ALA A 543 29.64 11.72 13.49
CA ALA A 543 29.19 10.73 12.52
C ALA A 543 27.69 10.87 12.20
N ILE A 544 26.86 11.06 13.23
CA ILE A 544 25.42 11.28 13.07
C ILE A 544 25.18 12.57 12.28
N ASP A 545 25.85 13.66 12.68
CA ASP A 545 25.74 14.95 11.98
C ASP A 545 26.22 14.86 10.53
N HIS A 546 27.32 14.13 10.27
CA HIS A 546 27.80 13.88 8.92
C HIS A 546 26.78 13.15 8.06
N SER A 547 26.25 12.01 8.52
CA SER A 547 25.23 11.24 7.79
C SER A 547 23.97 12.08 7.54
N PHE A 548 23.53 12.87 8.53
CA PHE A 548 22.40 13.76 8.35
C PHE A 548 22.67 14.84 7.29
N ARG A 549 23.85 15.49 7.32
CA ARG A 549 24.26 16.45 6.30
C ARG A 549 24.37 15.83 4.91
N VAL A 550 24.77 14.57 4.80
CA VAL A 550 24.79 13.85 3.52
C VAL A 550 23.37 13.59 3.03
N MET A 551 22.45 13.14 3.89
CA MET A 551 21.03 12.95 3.54
C MET A 551 20.38 14.28 3.11
N MET A 552 20.64 15.39 3.80
CA MET A 552 20.11 16.72 3.43
C MET A 552 20.61 17.26 2.09
N LYS A 553 21.66 16.67 1.49
CA LYS A 553 22.05 17.00 0.11
C LYS A 553 21.14 16.38 -0.93
N ASN A 554 20.36 15.35 -0.58
CA ASN A 554 19.33 14.80 -1.45
C ASN A 554 18.13 15.77 -1.44
N PRO A 555 17.75 16.37 -2.59
CA PRO A 555 16.70 17.38 -2.65
C PRO A 555 15.33 16.82 -2.24
N ASP A 556 15.05 15.54 -2.51
CA ASP A 556 13.79 14.92 -2.13
C ASP A 556 13.75 14.67 -0.62
N PHE A 557 14.88 14.31 0.00
CA PHE A 557 15.00 14.23 1.45
C PHE A 557 14.90 15.61 2.11
N ALA A 558 15.52 16.65 1.53
CA ALA A 558 15.43 18.00 2.04
C ALA A 558 13.99 18.54 1.94
N ALA A 559 13.35 18.40 0.77
CA ALA A 559 11.94 18.76 0.56
C ALA A 559 11.02 17.97 1.50
N LEU A 560 11.36 16.71 1.77
CA LEU A 560 10.68 15.89 2.76
C LEU A 560 10.76 16.54 4.15
N ILE A 561 11.96 16.86 4.63
CA ILE A 561 12.15 17.53 5.94
C ILE A 561 11.46 18.90 5.99
N ASP A 562 11.58 19.70 4.94
CA ASP A 562 10.94 21.02 4.82
C ASP A 562 9.41 20.91 4.85
N SER A 563 8.83 19.89 4.19
CA SER A 563 7.38 19.66 4.19
C SER A 563 6.81 19.39 5.59
N TYR A 564 7.66 18.96 6.54
CA TYR A 564 7.30 18.77 7.93
C TYR A 564 7.37 20.02 8.79
N GLY A 565 7.74 21.18 8.21
CA GLY A 565 7.85 22.44 8.96
C GLY A 565 8.92 22.38 10.04
N ILE A 566 9.94 21.54 9.86
CA ILE A 566 11.13 21.49 10.72
C ILE A 566 12.07 22.63 10.28
N GLU A 567 11.50 23.83 10.15
CA GLU A 567 12.26 25.05 9.92
C GLU A 567 12.76 25.59 11.26
N GLY A 568 14.07 25.86 11.37
CA GLY A 568 14.61 26.62 12.49
C GLY A 568 15.24 25.83 13.65
N ILE A 569 15.62 24.56 13.44
CA ILE A 569 16.71 23.99 14.24
C ILE A 569 18.00 24.57 13.67
N PRO A 570 18.70 25.49 14.36
CA PRO A 570 19.93 26.06 13.85
C PRO A 570 20.96 24.94 13.71
N TYR A 571 21.29 24.60 12.47
CA TYR A 571 22.44 23.76 12.15
C TYR A 571 23.71 24.62 12.32
N PRO A 572 24.71 24.15 13.09
CA PRO A 572 25.96 24.87 13.26
C PRO A 572 26.77 25.03 11.97
#